data_AF-A0A9P9FW22-F1
#
_entry.id   AF-A0A9P9FW22-F1
#
_cell.length_a   1.000
_cell.length_b   1.000
_cell.length_c   1.000
_cell.angle_alpha   90.00
_cell.angle_beta   90.00
_cell.angle_gamma   90.00
#
_symmetry.space_group_name_H-M   'P 1'
#
loop_
_entity.id
_entity.type
_entity.pdbx_description
1 polymer ?
#
loop_
_entity_poly.entity_id
_entity_poly.type
_entity_poly.pdbx_seq_one_letter_code
_entity_poly.pdbx_strand_id
1 'polypeptide(L)'
;MSQTVLTRQTSVADALAKVQDAFQNPGEKVPIPHPSSDINELKVDGDSVTLSSFTTEDAIVLGNLLLARLMPYAKDEPSIISIAHANSHIVFQTATGPGTVLENESWVRRKRNTITRFGRSSWYMQCMFQGDSEKFFNLFAIGPEKRIEYAIAGGGVPIRIKGFEGVAASVVVSGLKQEEDHGVIMDVIKSNWK
;
A
#
# COMPACT_ATOMS: atom_id res chain seq x y z
N MET A 1 17.72 2.42 -16.73
CA MET A 1 18.22 1.54 -15.65
C MET A 1 17.33 0.31 -15.63
N SER A 2 17.89 -0.90 -15.47
CA SER A 2 17.08 -2.12 -15.30
C SER A 2 16.29 -1.99 -14.00
N GLN A 3 14.97 -2.06 -14.07
CA GLN A 3 14.15 -2.07 -12.85
C GLN A 3 14.45 -3.35 -12.05
N THR A 4 14.70 -3.22 -10.75
CA THR A 4 14.91 -4.38 -9.86
C THR A 4 13.64 -5.22 -9.84
N VAL A 5 13.78 -6.53 -10.05
CA VAL A 5 12.66 -7.48 -10.03
C VAL A 5 12.82 -8.33 -8.77
N LEU A 6 11.86 -8.21 -7.84
CA LEU A 6 11.95 -8.90 -6.55
C LEU A 6 11.13 -10.19 -6.54
N THR A 7 11.63 -11.20 -5.84
CA THR A 7 11.02 -12.53 -5.70
C THR A 7 10.69 -12.80 -4.24
N ARG A 8 9.49 -13.35 -3.97
CA ARG A 8 9.04 -13.68 -2.62
C ARG A 8 10.01 -14.66 -1.96
N GLN A 9 10.45 -14.35 -0.74
CA GLN A 9 11.32 -15.23 0.07
C GLN A 9 10.58 -15.90 1.23
N THR A 10 9.39 -15.43 1.59
CA THR A 10 8.61 -15.91 2.74
C THR A 10 7.48 -16.82 2.30
N SER A 11 7.32 -17.97 2.97
CA SER A 11 6.18 -18.86 2.72
C SER A 11 4.90 -18.34 3.39
N VAL A 12 3.73 -18.88 3.00
CA VAL A 12 2.46 -18.58 3.67
C VAL A 12 2.50 -18.97 5.15
N ALA A 13 3.08 -20.13 5.47
CA ALA A 13 3.20 -20.61 6.85
C ALA A 13 4.04 -19.68 7.72
N ASP A 14 5.19 -19.22 7.21
CA ASP A 14 6.06 -18.29 7.94
C ASP A 14 5.40 -16.93 8.17
N ALA A 15 4.63 -16.44 7.19
CA ALA A 15 3.88 -15.19 7.34
C ALA A 15 2.78 -15.30 8.41
N LEU A 16 2.08 -16.43 8.47
CA LEU A 16 1.08 -16.70 9.52
C LEU A 16 1.72 -16.87 10.89
N ALA A 17 2.89 -17.52 10.97
CA ALA A 17 3.63 -17.65 12.23
C ALA A 17 4.03 -16.28 12.81
N LYS A 18 4.44 -15.33 11.96
CA LYS A 18 4.71 -13.93 12.38
C LYS A 18 3.46 -13.22 12.90
N VAL A 19 2.28 -13.47 12.31
CA VAL A 19 1.02 -12.93 12.83
C VAL A 19 0.71 -13.53 14.18
N GLN A 20 0.80 -14.86 14.33
CA GLN A 20 0.57 -15.53 15.61
C GLN A 20 1.47 -14.95 16.71
N ASP A 21 2.76 -14.80 16.46
CA ASP A 21 3.70 -14.20 17.40
C ASP A 21 3.33 -12.75 17.74
N ALA A 22 3.03 -11.92 16.74
CA ALA A 22 2.62 -10.53 16.96
C ALA A 22 1.32 -10.38 17.76
N PHE A 23 0.37 -11.32 17.63
CA PHE A 23 -0.85 -11.32 18.44
C PHE A 23 -0.61 -11.77 19.88
N GLN A 24 0.37 -12.65 20.11
CA GLN A 24 0.75 -13.09 21.45
C GLN A 24 1.63 -12.04 22.15
N ASN A 25 2.56 -11.44 21.41
CA ASN A 25 3.59 -10.53 21.89
C ASN A 25 3.76 -9.38 20.87
N PRO A 26 2.89 -8.36 20.86
CA PRO A 26 2.92 -7.30 19.86
C PRO A 26 4.21 -6.46 19.87
N GLY A 27 5.00 -6.51 20.95
CA GLY A 27 6.25 -5.77 21.06
C GLY A 27 6.04 -4.26 21.12
N GLU A 28 7.12 -3.51 20.92
CA GLU A 28 7.10 -2.04 20.84
C GLU A 28 6.98 -1.55 19.39
N LYS A 29 6.48 -0.31 19.21
CA LYS A 29 6.41 0.33 17.90
C LYS A 29 7.81 0.51 17.31
N VAL A 30 8.14 -0.26 16.26
CA VAL A 30 9.35 -0.06 15.47
C VAL A 30 9.10 1.03 14.43
N PRO A 31 9.87 2.14 14.40
CA PRO A 31 9.66 3.25 13.48
C PRO A 31 9.45 2.81 12.03
N ILE A 32 8.46 3.40 11.37
CA ILE A 32 8.19 3.15 9.95
C ILE A 32 9.04 4.11 9.13
N PRO A 33 9.83 3.64 8.14
CA PRO A 33 10.63 4.52 7.30
C PRO A 33 9.74 5.47 6.51
N HIS A 34 10.08 6.76 6.50
CA HIS A 34 9.38 7.73 5.67
C HIS A 34 9.89 7.65 4.23
N PRO A 35 9.01 7.53 3.23
CA PRO A 35 9.40 7.59 1.83
C PRO A 35 9.93 8.99 1.48
N SER A 36 10.80 9.07 0.47
CA SER A 36 11.21 10.35 -0.09
C SER A 36 10.02 11.15 -0.61
N SER A 37 10.10 12.47 -0.52
CA SER A 37 9.16 13.40 -1.16
C SER A 37 9.68 13.91 -2.51
N ASP A 38 10.91 13.58 -2.89
CA ASP A 38 11.47 13.91 -4.19
C ASP A 38 10.90 13.01 -5.28
N ILE A 39 10.34 13.62 -6.32
CA ILE A 39 9.67 12.92 -7.42
C ILE A 39 10.61 12.05 -8.25
N ASN A 40 11.87 12.46 -8.38
CA ASN A 40 12.86 11.69 -9.13
C ASN A 40 13.32 10.48 -8.33
N GLU A 41 13.50 10.61 -7.01
CA GLU A 41 13.80 9.47 -6.14
C GLU A 41 12.64 8.47 -6.08
N LEU A 42 11.39 8.95 -5.95
CA LEU A 42 10.21 8.09 -5.93
C LEU A 42 10.07 7.27 -7.23
N LYS A 43 10.37 7.85 -8.40
CA LYS A 43 10.33 7.13 -9.68
C LYS A 43 11.30 5.95 -9.73
N VAL A 44 12.39 5.99 -8.97
CA VAL A 44 13.41 4.95 -8.99
C VAL A 44 12.96 3.76 -8.13
N ASP A 45 12.52 4.00 -6.89
CA ASP A 45 12.29 2.91 -5.92
C ASP A 45 11.25 3.22 -4.82
N GLY A 46 10.36 4.19 -5.06
CA GLY A 46 9.36 4.62 -4.08
C GLY A 46 7.92 4.58 -4.56
N ASP A 47 7.68 4.61 -5.87
CA ASP A 47 6.35 4.76 -6.46
C ASP A 47 5.64 3.43 -6.79
N SER A 48 6.40 2.37 -7.03
CA SER A 48 5.86 1.04 -7.33
C SER A 48 6.90 -0.04 -7.08
N VAL A 49 6.45 -1.29 -7.01
CA VAL A 49 7.36 -2.45 -6.91
C VAL A 49 7.12 -3.39 -8.09
N THR A 50 8.21 -3.85 -8.72
CA THR A 50 8.15 -4.88 -9.76
C THR A 50 8.58 -6.23 -9.19
N LEU A 51 7.70 -7.22 -9.31
CA LEU A 51 7.90 -8.56 -8.79
C LEU A 51 8.04 -9.59 -9.93
N SER A 52 8.59 -10.76 -9.62
CA SER A 52 8.63 -11.90 -10.54
C SER A 52 7.24 -12.52 -10.79
N SER A 53 6.37 -12.48 -9.77
CA SER A 53 5.00 -13.00 -9.78
C SER A 53 4.17 -12.31 -8.71
N PHE A 54 2.84 -12.29 -8.88
CA PHE A 54 1.91 -11.89 -7.82
C PHE A 54 0.58 -12.63 -7.95
N THR A 55 0.39 -13.62 -7.09
CA THR A 55 -0.80 -14.48 -6.98
C THR A 55 -1.56 -14.17 -5.69
N THR A 56 -2.69 -14.85 -5.47
CA THR A 56 -3.41 -14.76 -4.19
C THR A 56 -2.54 -15.22 -3.01
N GLU A 57 -1.60 -16.16 -3.20
CA GLU A 57 -0.68 -16.51 -2.12
C GLU A 57 0.28 -15.37 -1.75
N ASP A 58 0.76 -14.61 -2.75
CA ASP A 58 1.59 -13.42 -2.51
C ASP A 58 0.80 -12.35 -1.75
N ALA A 59 -0.48 -12.19 -2.08
CA ALA A 59 -1.39 -11.29 -1.34
C ALA A 59 -1.60 -11.76 0.11
N ILE A 60 -1.77 -13.06 0.35
CA ILE A 60 -1.88 -13.63 1.71
C ILE A 60 -0.58 -13.38 2.49
N VAL A 61 0.59 -13.65 1.89
CA VAL A 61 1.89 -13.43 2.54
C VAL A 61 2.08 -11.95 2.87
N LEU A 62 1.89 -11.06 1.90
CA LEU A 62 2.07 -9.62 2.08
C LEU A 62 1.10 -9.05 3.12
N GLY A 63 -0.18 -9.43 3.03
CA GLY A 63 -1.22 -8.98 3.96
C GLY A 63 -0.93 -9.38 5.41
N ASN A 64 -0.50 -10.63 5.63
CA ASN A 64 -0.14 -11.11 6.97
C ASN A 64 1.16 -10.47 7.49
N LEU A 65 2.17 -10.26 6.64
CA LEU A 65 3.38 -9.56 7.04
C LEU A 65 3.11 -8.10 7.44
N LEU A 66 2.23 -7.40 6.71
CA LEU A 66 1.77 -6.06 7.07
C LEU A 66 1.00 -6.08 8.39
N LEU A 67 0.10 -7.05 8.59
CA LEU A 67 -0.66 -7.19 9.82
C LEU A 67 0.26 -7.38 11.04
N ALA A 68 1.24 -8.29 10.93
CA ALA A 68 2.24 -8.49 11.98
C ALA A 68 3.06 -7.22 12.24
N ARG A 69 3.52 -6.54 11.18
CA ARG A 69 4.31 -5.30 11.27
C ARG A 69 3.58 -4.15 11.96
N LEU A 70 2.26 -4.10 11.82
CA LEU A 70 1.39 -3.03 12.33
C LEU A 70 0.75 -3.36 13.68
N MET A 71 0.94 -4.56 14.21
CA MET A 71 0.36 -4.96 15.50
C MET A 71 0.78 -4.08 16.69
N PRO A 72 2.04 -3.62 16.82
CA PRO A 72 2.39 -2.65 17.86
C PRO A 72 1.63 -1.30 17.76
N TYR A 73 1.06 -0.96 16.59
CA TYR A 73 0.34 0.29 16.34
C TYR A 73 -1.16 0.17 16.57
N ALA A 74 -1.71 -1.04 16.54
CA ALA A 74 -3.14 -1.31 16.44
C ALA A 74 -4.00 -0.71 17.57
N LYS A 75 -3.41 -0.48 18.75
CA LYS A 75 -4.13 0.10 19.90
C LYS A 75 -4.38 1.60 19.76
N ASP A 76 -3.40 2.34 19.24
CA ASP A 76 -3.47 3.80 19.17
C ASP A 76 -3.87 4.28 17.77
N GLU A 77 -3.45 3.54 16.73
CA GLU A 77 -3.56 3.93 15.33
C GLU A 77 -4.08 2.73 14.49
N PRO A 78 -5.31 2.26 14.76
CA PRO A 78 -5.89 1.13 14.04
C PRO A 78 -6.03 1.46 12.55
N SER A 79 -5.59 0.53 11.71
CA SER A 79 -5.44 0.73 10.27
C SER A 79 -6.12 -0.39 9.48
N ILE A 80 -6.51 -0.10 8.24
CA ILE A 80 -6.98 -1.10 7.27
C ILE A 80 -5.84 -1.47 6.33
N ILE A 81 -5.65 -2.76 6.11
CA ILE A 81 -4.81 -3.31 5.05
C ILE A 81 -5.74 -3.90 4.00
N SER A 82 -5.58 -3.53 2.73
CA SER A 82 -6.38 -4.06 1.62
C SER A 82 -5.50 -4.33 0.40
N ILE A 83 -5.65 -5.51 -0.20
CA ILE A 83 -4.95 -5.93 -1.40
C ILE A 83 -5.98 -6.37 -2.43
N ALA A 84 -5.92 -5.78 -3.61
CA ALA A 84 -6.81 -6.08 -4.72
C ALA A 84 -6.03 -6.33 -6.01
N HIS A 85 -6.53 -7.22 -6.87
CA HIS A 85 -5.99 -7.42 -8.21
C HIS A 85 -6.32 -6.23 -9.14
N ALA A 86 -5.73 -6.25 -10.34
CA ALA A 86 -5.93 -5.22 -11.38
C ALA A 86 -7.39 -4.87 -11.67
N ASN A 87 -8.31 -5.85 -11.56
CA ASN A 87 -9.74 -5.67 -11.76
C ASN A 87 -10.49 -5.17 -10.50
N SER A 88 -9.76 -4.68 -9.49
CA SER A 88 -10.29 -4.26 -8.18
C SER A 88 -10.94 -5.35 -7.33
N HIS A 89 -10.80 -6.63 -7.70
CA HIS A 89 -11.21 -7.75 -6.85
C HIS A 89 -10.32 -7.80 -5.61
N ILE A 90 -10.91 -7.56 -4.44
CA ILE A 90 -10.23 -7.62 -3.14
C ILE A 90 -9.96 -9.09 -2.81
N VAL A 91 -8.68 -9.43 -2.60
CA VAL A 91 -8.25 -10.80 -2.27
C VAL A 91 -7.68 -10.94 -0.88
N PHE A 92 -7.38 -9.83 -0.21
CA PHE A 92 -7.03 -9.77 1.19
C PHE A 92 -7.49 -8.44 1.78
N GLN A 93 -8.17 -8.46 2.92
CA GLN A 93 -8.49 -7.26 3.65
C GLN A 93 -8.68 -7.53 5.14
N THR A 94 -8.10 -6.68 5.99
CA THR A 94 -8.27 -6.77 7.45
C THR A 94 -8.08 -5.41 8.11
N ALA A 95 -8.72 -5.23 9.26
CA ALA A 95 -8.34 -4.20 10.22
C ALA A 95 -7.21 -4.72 11.13
N THR A 96 -6.32 -3.85 11.58
CA THR A 96 -5.25 -4.21 12.52
C THR A 96 -5.74 -4.27 13.98
N GLY A 97 -6.82 -3.55 14.30
CA GLY A 97 -7.37 -3.47 15.65
C GLY A 97 -8.74 -2.80 15.70
N PRO A 98 -9.38 -2.76 16.88
CA PRO A 98 -10.65 -2.05 17.07
C PRO A 98 -10.49 -0.55 16.85
N GLY A 99 -11.56 0.12 16.39
CA GLY A 99 -11.58 1.58 16.21
C GLY A 99 -11.61 2.06 14.76
N THR A 100 -11.40 1.16 13.79
CA THR A 100 -11.64 1.49 12.37
C THR A 100 -13.14 1.67 12.10
N VAL A 101 -13.48 2.61 11.21
CA VAL A 101 -14.86 2.91 10.78
C VAL A 101 -14.99 2.87 9.26
N LEU A 102 -16.21 3.01 8.74
CA LEU A 102 -16.50 2.95 7.30
C LEU A 102 -15.72 4.01 6.48
N GLU A 103 -15.34 5.12 7.09
CA GLU A 103 -14.50 6.13 6.42
C GLU A 103 -13.12 5.58 6.05
N ASN A 104 -12.55 4.66 6.85
CA ASN A 104 -11.28 4.00 6.47
C ASN A 104 -11.42 3.21 5.17
N GLU A 105 -12.56 2.53 4.95
CA GLU A 105 -12.86 1.83 3.70
C GLU A 105 -13.02 2.80 2.52
N SER A 106 -13.61 3.97 2.76
CA SER A 106 -13.68 5.05 1.77
C SER A 106 -12.29 5.48 1.31
N TRP A 107 -11.36 5.70 2.26
CA TRP A 107 -9.96 6.00 1.95
C TRP A 107 -9.27 4.87 1.17
N VAL A 108 -9.48 3.61 1.57
CA VAL A 108 -8.93 2.45 0.85
C VAL A 108 -9.38 2.44 -0.60
N ARG A 109 -10.69 2.56 -0.84
CA ARG A 109 -11.26 2.61 -2.20
C ARG A 109 -10.69 3.76 -3.01
N ARG A 110 -10.57 4.96 -2.41
CA ARG A 110 -10.09 6.18 -3.07
C ARG A 110 -8.61 6.12 -3.46
N LYS A 111 -7.76 5.60 -2.56
CA LYS A 111 -6.33 5.34 -2.84
C LYS A 111 -6.19 4.29 -3.96
N ARG A 112 -6.94 3.18 -3.88
CA ARG A 112 -6.97 2.13 -4.93
C ARG A 112 -7.40 2.65 -6.29
N ASN A 113 -8.45 3.46 -6.37
CA ASN A 113 -8.91 4.03 -7.63
C ASN A 113 -7.85 4.93 -8.27
N THR A 114 -7.08 5.66 -7.46
CA THR A 114 -5.95 6.46 -7.91
C THR A 114 -4.85 5.57 -8.49
N ILE A 115 -4.48 4.48 -7.82
CA ILE A 115 -3.51 3.51 -8.35
C ILE A 115 -3.99 2.92 -9.68
N THR A 116 -5.24 2.48 -9.71
CA THR A 116 -5.83 1.79 -10.87
C THR A 116 -5.88 2.69 -12.10
N ARG A 117 -6.29 3.96 -11.92
CA ARG A 117 -6.41 4.91 -13.03
C ARG A 117 -5.06 5.40 -13.55
N PHE A 118 -4.11 5.65 -12.65
CA PHE A 118 -2.87 6.37 -13.01
C PHE A 118 -1.62 5.51 -13.04
N GLY A 119 -1.68 4.28 -12.52
CA GLY A 119 -0.53 3.37 -12.47
C GLY A 119 0.61 3.86 -11.57
N ARG A 120 0.31 4.77 -10.64
CA ARG A 120 1.22 5.43 -9.70
C ARG A 120 0.72 5.24 -8.28
N SER A 121 1.62 5.24 -7.31
CA SER A 121 1.27 5.31 -5.91
C SER A 121 0.49 6.58 -5.57
N SER A 122 -0.37 6.49 -4.56
CA SER A 122 -1.08 7.68 -4.09
C SER A 122 -0.13 8.68 -3.42
N TRP A 123 1.00 8.21 -2.85
CA TRP A 123 2.07 9.09 -2.34
C TRP A 123 2.80 9.85 -3.44
N TYR A 124 3.12 9.19 -4.57
CA TYR A 124 3.69 9.91 -5.71
C TYR A 124 2.77 11.02 -6.21
N MET A 125 1.46 10.77 -6.24
CA MET A 125 0.48 11.80 -6.55
C MET A 125 0.44 12.90 -5.48
N GLN A 126 0.50 12.57 -4.19
CA GLN A 126 0.63 13.55 -3.11
C GLN A 126 1.79 14.50 -3.38
N CYS A 127 2.99 13.96 -3.62
CA CYS A 127 4.19 14.74 -3.82
C CYS A 127 4.15 15.56 -5.11
N MET A 128 3.61 14.99 -6.20
CA MET A 128 3.56 15.65 -7.51
C MET A 128 2.68 16.89 -7.46
N PHE A 129 1.57 16.82 -6.71
CA PHE A 129 0.63 17.92 -6.55
C PHE A 129 0.85 18.71 -5.27
N GLN A 130 1.87 18.39 -4.47
CA GLN A 130 2.15 19.02 -3.18
C GLN A 130 0.92 19.02 -2.24
N GLY A 131 0.11 17.96 -2.32
CA GLY A 131 -1.16 17.83 -1.59
C GLY A 131 -2.34 18.62 -2.16
N ASP A 132 -2.16 19.37 -3.24
CA ASP A 132 -3.25 20.12 -3.89
C ASP A 132 -4.14 19.20 -4.72
N SER A 133 -5.19 18.69 -4.07
CA SER A 133 -6.18 17.82 -4.71
C SER A 133 -7.00 18.55 -5.78
N GLU A 134 -7.22 19.87 -5.66
CA GLU A 134 -7.97 20.62 -6.69
C GLU A 134 -7.17 20.71 -7.99
N LYS A 135 -5.87 21.02 -7.89
CA LYS A 135 -4.96 20.99 -9.03
C LYS A 135 -4.92 19.61 -9.69
N PHE A 136 -4.89 18.54 -8.89
CA PHE A 136 -4.98 17.16 -9.39
C PHE A 136 -6.29 16.91 -10.16
N PHE A 137 -7.44 17.25 -9.58
CA PHE A 137 -8.74 17.04 -10.22
C PHE A 137 -8.90 17.86 -11.50
N ASN A 138 -8.44 19.11 -11.50
CA ASN A 138 -8.52 19.99 -12.66
C ASN A 138 -7.59 19.51 -13.79
N LEU A 139 -6.35 19.09 -13.47
CA LEU A 139 -5.41 18.60 -14.48
C LEU A 139 -5.94 17.34 -15.20
N PHE A 140 -6.57 16.42 -14.46
CA PHE A 140 -7.06 15.16 -15.01
C PHE A 140 -8.55 15.19 -15.39
N ALA A 141 -9.16 16.38 -15.48
CA ALA A 141 -10.56 16.59 -15.84
C ALA A 141 -11.53 15.69 -15.05
N ILE A 142 -11.33 15.59 -13.73
CA ILE A 142 -12.21 14.82 -12.83
C ILE A 142 -13.38 15.71 -12.43
N GLY A 143 -14.56 15.38 -12.98
CA GLY A 143 -15.83 16.04 -12.69
C GLY A 143 -16.16 16.04 -11.19
N PRO A 144 -16.86 17.07 -10.66
CA PRO A 144 -17.17 17.21 -9.23
C PRO A 144 -17.76 15.95 -8.58
N GLU A 145 -18.68 15.28 -9.27
CA GLU A 145 -19.35 14.05 -8.82
C GLU A 145 -18.41 12.85 -8.70
N LYS A 146 -17.28 12.87 -9.43
CA LYS A 146 -16.27 11.80 -9.42
C LYS A 146 -15.12 12.08 -8.47
N ARG A 147 -14.95 13.30 -7.96
CA ARG A 147 -13.82 13.66 -7.06
C ARG A 147 -13.78 12.80 -5.80
N ILE A 148 -14.96 12.43 -5.27
CA ILE A 148 -15.09 11.57 -4.08
C ILE A 148 -14.54 10.15 -4.29
N GLU A 149 -14.35 9.72 -5.54
CA GLU A 149 -13.82 8.39 -5.87
C GLU A 149 -12.30 8.30 -5.78
N TYR A 150 -11.58 9.42 -5.60
CA TYR A 150 -10.11 9.45 -5.63
C TYR A 150 -9.53 10.14 -4.39
N ALA A 151 -8.28 9.78 -4.09
CA ALA A 151 -7.48 10.40 -3.04
C ALA A 151 -6.00 10.30 -3.43
N ILE A 152 -5.31 11.43 -3.31
CA ILE A 152 -3.86 11.51 -3.51
C ILE A 152 -3.10 11.47 -2.18
N ALA A 153 -3.67 10.89 -1.12
CA ALA A 153 -2.98 10.71 0.16
C ALA A 153 -2.14 9.43 0.15
N GLY A 154 -0.94 9.46 0.74
CA GLY A 154 -0.03 8.30 0.83
C GLY A 154 -0.67 7.04 1.43
N GLY A 155 -0.12 5.87 1.09
CA GLY A 155 -0.61 4.57 1.55
C GLY A 155 -1.13 3.63 0.48
N GLY A 156 -1.06 4.02 -0.78
CA GLY A 156 -1.43 3.17 -1.91
C GLY A 156 -0.24 2.88 -2.81
N VAL A 157 0.13 1.61 -3.00
CA VAL A 157 1.29 1.18 -3.80
C VAL A 157 0.85 0.23 -4.93
N PRO A 158 1.22 0.51 -6.20
CA PRO A 158 1.04 -0.42 -7.31
C PRO A 158 2.07 -1.55 -7.27
N ILE A 159 1.59 -2.78 -7.48
CA ILE A 159 2.40 -3.96 -7.74
C ILE A 159 2.43 -4.23 -9.25
N ARG A 160 3.64 -4.37 -9.79
CA ARG A 160 3.91 -4.70 -11.19
C ARG A 160 4.55 -6.08 -11.28
N ILE A 161 4.41 -6.73 -12.43
CA ILE A 161 5.04 -8.03 -12.70
C ILE A 161 5.97 -7.86 -13.90
N LYS A 162 7.18 -8.43 -13.84
CA LYS A 162 8.12 -8.42 -14.98
C LYS A 162 7.44 -9.00 -16.23
N GLY A 163 7.45 -8.24 -17.32
CA GLY A 163 6.82 -8.65 -18.59
C GLY A 163 5.33 -8.37 -18.70
N PHE A 164 4.70 -7.79 -17.67
CA PHE A 164 3.33 -7.29 -17.70
C PHE A 164 3.33 -5.76 -17.66
N GLU A 165 2.67 -5.11 -18.63
CA GLU A 165 2.72 -3.65 -18.79
C GLU A 165 1.85 -2.91 -17.76
N GLY A 166 0.80 -3.57 -17.26
CA GLY A 166 -0.17 -2.99 -16.34
C GLY A 166 0.25 -3.04 -14.87
N VAL A 167 -0.62 -2.48 -14.03
CA VAL A 167 -0.62 -2.76 -12.59
C VAL A 167 -1.29 -4.10 -12.37
N ALA A 168 -0.60 -5.06 -11.75
CA ALA A 168 -1.12 -6.39 -11.49
C ALA A 168 -1.98 -6.45 -10.22
N ALA A 169 -1.64 -5.63 -9.23
CA ALA A 169 -2.39 -5.49 -7.98
C ALA A 169 -2.11 -4.12 -7.34
N SER A 170 -3.00 -3.74 -6.42
CA SER A 170 -2.85 -2.56 -5.56
C SER A 170 -2.79 -3.02 -4.10
N VAL A 171 -1.86 -2.47 -3.34
CA VAL A 171 -1.76 -2.64 -1.89
C VAL A 171 -2.07 -1.30 -1.25
N VAL A 172 -2.98 -1.30 -0.28
CA VAL A 172 -3.37 -0.10 0.43
C VAL A 172 -3.30 -0.31 1.94
N VAL A 173 -2.67 0.62 2.63
CA VAL A 173 -2.74 0.80 4.08
C VAL A 173 -3.39 2.15 4.36
N SER A 174 -4.29 2.18 5.34
CA SER A 174 -5.00 3.40 5.73
C SER A 174 -5.31 3.43 7.22
N GLY A 175 -4.69 4.36 7.94
CA GLY A 175 -4.99 4.64 9.35
C GLY A 175 -3.85 5.31 10.11
N LEU A 176 -2.64 5.32 9.55
CA LEU A 176 -1.48 6.04 10.08
C LEU A 176 -1.36 7.43 9.44
N LYS A 177 -0.25 8.13 9.71
CA LYS A 177 0.14 9.26 8.87
C LYS A 177 0.42 8.77 7.46
N GLN A 178 0.12 9.58 6.46
CA GLN A 178 0.14 9.15 5.05
C GLN A 178 1.53 8.67 4.57
N GLU A 179 2.60 9.26 5.08
CA GLU A 179 3.98 8.85 4.81
C GLU A 179 4.30 7.48 5.46
N GLU A 180 3.73 7.18 6.63
CA GLU A 180 3.89 5.90 7.32
C GLU A 180 3.01 4.82 6.66
N ASP A 181 1.78 5.14 6.26
CA ASP A 181 0.92 4.23 5.47
C ASP A 181 1.67 3.74 4.21
N HIS A 182 2.36 4.65 3.51
CA HIS A 182 3.14 4.29 2.32
C HIS A 182 4.44 3.57 2.69
N GLY A 183 5.14 4.10 3.69
CA GLY A 183 6.42 3.60 4.17
C GLY A 183 6.37 2.14 4.60
N VAL A 184 5.34 1.73 5.35
CA VAL A 184 5.22 0.35 5.84
C VAL A 184 5.05 -0.66 4.71
N ILE A 185 4.35 -0.28 3.63
CA ILE A 185 4.18 -1.14 2.46
C ILE A 185 5.53 -1.39 1.79
N MET A 186 6.28 -0.31 1.54
CA MET A 186 7.59 -0.40 0.89
C MET A 186 8.60 -1.15 1.77
N ASP A 187 8.61 -0.87 3.07
CA ASP A 187 9.47 -1.52 4.06
C ASP A 187 9.26 -3.04 4.11
N VAL A 188 7.99 -3.47 4.24
CA VAL A 188 7.65 -4.90 4.28
C VAL A 188 8.03 -5.60 2.98
N ILE A 189 7.75 -5.00 1.83
CA ILE A 189 8.10 -5.62 0.53
C ILE A 189 9.61 -5.72 0.36
N LYS A 190 10.37 -4.64 0.58
CA LYS A 190 11.84 -4.63 0.43
C LYS A 190 12.55 -5.56 1.42
N SER A 191 11.92 -5.84 2.56
CA SER A 191 12.45 -6.76 3.57
C SER A 191 12.18 -8.24 3.25
N ASN A 192 11.09 -8.57 2.54
CA ASN A 192 10.65 -9.97 2.35
C ASN A 192 10.64 -10.45 0.88
N TRP A 193 10.86 -9.54 -0.09
CA TRP A 193 11.10 -9.86 -1.49
C TRP A 193 12.51 -9.42 -1.88
N LYS A 194 13.25 -10.30 -2.56
CA LYS A 194 14.65 -10.10 -2.97
C LYS A 194 14.84 -10.42 -4.45
#